data_AF-A0A7J9FE81-F1
#
_entry.id   AF-A0A7J9FE81-F1
#
_cell.length_a   1.000
_cell.length_b   1.000
_cell.length_c   1.000
_cell.angle_alpha   90.00
_cell.angle_beta   90.00
_cell.angle_gamma   90.00
#
_symmetry.space_group_name_H-M   'P 1'
#
loop_
_entity.id
_entity.type
_entity.pdbx_description
1 polymer ?
#
loop_
_entity_poly.entity_id
_entity_poly.type
_entity_poly.pdbx_seq_one_letter_code
_entity_poly.pdbx_strand_id
1 'polypeptide(L)'
;SELTPTTLISLCCQSLNILGNNDDDDENHFSFPISVEDSVSIADKFKICSDVSLAFKNLGYLGDMNYYKFLYPSEEDLHKLVRFLVEKLSTSSEAVKFSGEKDVGLRQEFKEDNFGKVSESVTQNSDNEEVDQNLQKVEAILKDLRVDELSESSKFKAGDAAVVHDPLRVHDILQDELFSESAAEVVDSSGASGHEETAHQKDEHVSTCPKETNSKIQYEEEDLPCQEKALKEELRANTLQMQHLEEEFELWKAAADMAFDENHPMEFFLVQLNKRIDAKKHNILELELQWDAVRKPIEEKKRSLEEHLYANIPEAQEKLQKLREIELETQLTSSEIRKREEEHLKLAADLKKQPEVASRRSYIERIKEITKNSGKLDSDIDRILRDTRTLQLESNSIQESLHRTYAVIDEIVFREAKKDTDRGQAYRLLTSIHDSFEQISEKILTTDRIRREIADLEKKLAGVSSRSLNEDKLQADLDAIMKENEYLEQQIQYD
;
A
#
# COMPACT_ATOMS: atom_id res chain seq x y z
N SER A 1 16.83 16.01 27.37
CA SER A 1 15.94 17.16 27.13
C SER A 1 15.15 16.88 25.89
N GLU A 2 13.84 16.74 25.99
CA GLU A 2 12.97 16.54 24.83
C GLU A 2 12.92 17.86 24.06
N LEU A 3 13.42 17.90 22.82
CA LEU A 3 13.18 19.05 21.94
C LEU A 3 11.72 18.98 21.48
N THR A 4 10.90 19.93 21.93
CA THR A 4 9.55 20.09 21.37
C THR A 4 9.66 20.58 19.92
N PRO A 5 8.69 20.28 19.04
CA PRO A 5 8.71 20.75 17.66
C PRO A 5 8.82 22.28 17.53
N THR A 6 8.24 23.04 18.47
CA THR A 6 8.37 24.51 18.51
C THR A 6 9.78 24.97 18.88
N THR A 7 10.48 24.29 19.81
CA THR A 7 11.91 24.57 20.05
C THR A 7 12.80 24.22 18.86
N LEU A 8 12.49 23.14 18.12
CA LEU A 8 13.21 22.77 16.89
C LEU A 8 13.05 23.85 15.82
N ILE A 9 11.82 24.29 15.54
CA ILE A 9 11.53 25.35 14.55
C ILE A 9 12.28 26.63 14.94
N SER A 10 12.21 27.04 16.21
CA SER A 10 12.93 28.22 16.72
C SER A 10 14.45 28.10 16.55
N LEU A 11 15.04 26.94 16.89
CA LEU A 11 16.47 26.67 16.70
C LEU A 11 16.87 26.71 15.21
N CYS A 12 16.05 26.17 14.32
CA CYS A 12 16.27 26.23 12.88
C CYS A 12 16.20 27.67 12.35
N CYS A 13 15.18 28.45 12.71
CA CYS A 13 15.06 29.86 12.35
C CYS A 13 16.27 30.68 12.83
N GLN A 14 16.71 30.49 14.07
CA GLN A 14 17.90 31.16 14.61
C GLN A 14 19.18 30.75 13.87
N SER A 15 19.37 29.45 13.60
CA SER A 15 20.55 28.95 12.87
C SER A 15 20.60 29.47 11.43
N LEU A 16 19.45 29.53 10.75
CA LEU A 16 19.34 30.07 9.39
C LEU A 16 19.58 31.58 9.34
N ASN A 17 19.06 32.34 10.31
CA ASN A 17 19.35 33.77 10.43
C ASN A 17 20.85 34.04 10.68
N ILE A 18 21.54 33.18 11.42
CA ILE A 18 23.00 33.28 11.61
C ILE A 18 23.74 32.97 10.31
N LEU A 19 23.26 32.01 9.51
CA LEU A 19 23.88 31.66 8.22
C LEU A 19 23.65 32.71 7.14
N GLY A 20 22.44 33.27 7.04
CA GLY A 20 22.03 34.24 6.02
C GLY A 20 22.47 35.69 6.25
N ASN A 21 23.17 35.98 7.35
CA ASN A 21 23.70 37.31 7.69
C ASN A 21 25.22 37.46 7.37
N ASN A 22 25.82 36.54 6.62
CA ASN A 22 27.27 36.56 6.35
C ASN A 22 27.66 37.09 4.96
N ASP A 23 26.70 37.26 4.06
CA ASP A 23 26.91 37.75 2.70
C ASP A 23 26.21 39.11 2.53
N ASP A 24 26.98 40.19 2.38
CA ASP A 24 26.49 41.58 2.20
C ASP A 24 25.96 41.87 0.78
N ASP A 25 25.97 40.88 -0.14
CA ASP A 25 25.63 41.03 -1.56
C ASP A 25 24.74 39.86 -2.07
N ASP A 26 23.44 39.81 -1.71
CA ASP A 26 22.39 39.24 -2.58
C ASP A 26 20.95 39.55 -2.12
N GLU A 27 20.01 39.66 -3.09
CA GLU A 27 18.61 40.11 -2.95
C GLU A 27 17.66 39.08 -2.27
N ASN A 28 18.09 38.37 -1.21
CA ASN A 28 17.26 37.38 -0.49
C ASN A 28 17.55 37.33 1.03
N HIS A 29 17.28 38.43 1.73
CA HIS A 29 17.25 38.43 3.20
C HIS A 29 16.05 37.63 3.75
N PHE A 30 16.24 36.32 3.93
CA PHE A 30 15.28 35.46 4.64
C PHE A 30 15.29 35.76 6.15
N SER A 31 14.59 36.80 6.61
CA SER A 31 14.45 37.08 8.04
C SER A 31 13.40 36.16 8.68
N PHE A 32 13.85 35.10 9.36
CA PHE A 32 12.95 34.18 10.07
C PHE A 32 12.62 34.68 11.49
N PRO A 33 11.43 34.38 12.04
CA PRO A 33 11.09 34.72 13.42
C PRO A 33 12.05 34.05 14.42
N ILE A 34 12.70 34.85 15.27
CA ILE A 34 13.70 34.39 16.26
C ILE A 34 13.06 33.60 17.41
N SER A 35 11.75 33.75 17.62
CA SER A 35 10.95 32.97 18.56
C SER A 35 9.62 32.60 17.90
N VAL A 36 9.26 31.32 17.93
CA VAL A 36 7.93 30.82 17.55
C VAL A 36 7.27 30.34 18.84
N GLU A 37 6.43 31.18 19.41
CA GLU A 37 5.65 30.84 20.60
C GLU A 37 4.59 29.77 20.28
N ASP A 38 4.20 28.98 21.28
CA ASP A 38 3.17 27.96 21.12
C ASP A 38 1.81 28.55 20.69
N SER A 39 1.59 29.85 20.95
CA SER A 39 0.44 30.68 20.57
C SER A 39 0.26 30.94 19.07
N VAL A 40 1.28 30.69 18.23
CA VAL A 40 1.21 30.99 16.79
C VAL A 40 0.22 30.06 16.07
N SER A 41 -0.60 30.64 15.17
CA SER A 41 -1.63 29.93 14.40
C SER A 41 -1.05 28.78 13.58
N ILE A 42 -1.83 27.71 13.39
CA ILE A 42 -1.39 26.52 12.65
C ILE A 42 -1.01 26.85 11.18
N ALA A 43 -1.68 27.86 10.60
CA ALA A 43 -1.41 28.35 9.24
C ALA A 43 -0.08 29.11 9.14
N ASP A 44 0.26 29.91 10.17
CA ASP A 44 1.52 30.63 10.22
C ASP A 44 2.69 29.66 10.51
N LYS A 45 2.47 28.67 11.39
CA LYS A 45 3.43 27.56 11.60
C LYS A 45 3.70 26.79 10.30
N PHE A 46 2.67 26.48 9.51
CA PHE A 46 2.82 25.85 8.19
C PHE A 46 3.67 26.71 7.24
N LYS A 47 3.39 28.01 7.16
CA LYS A 47 4.13 28.95 6.30
C LYS A 47 5.60 29.01 6.71
N ILE A 48 5.90 29.26 7.99
CA ILE A 48 7.26 29.30 8.55
C ILE A 48 8.00 27.98 8.26
N CYS A 49 7.36 26.82 8.47
CA CYS A 49 7.99 25.52 8.19
C CYS A 49 8.25 25.29 6.69
N SER A 50 7.43 25.86 5.81
CA SER A 50 7.61 25.80 4.35
C SER A 50 8.78 26.69 3.90
N ASP A 51 8.84 27.92 4.41
CA ASP A 51 9.92 28.88 4.11
C ASP A 51 11.28 28.37 4.66
N VAL A 52 11.29 27.80 5.87
CA VAL A 52 12.46 27.12 6.45
C VAL A 52 12.86 25.89 5.62
N SER A 53 11.89 25.07 5.16
CA SER A 53 12.18 23.92 4.28
C SER A 53 12.86 24.35 2.97
N LEU A 54 12.46 25.50 2.41
CA LEU A 54 13.08 26.07 1.21
C LEU A 54 14.51 26.54 1.48
N ALA A 55 14.76 27.24 2.59
CA ALA A 55 16.10 27.66 2.97
C ALA A 55 17.07 26.47 3.17
N PHE A 56 16.63 25.37 3.80
CA PHE A 56 17.43 24.15 3.92
C PHE A 56 17.77 23.51 2.56
N LYS A 57 16.84 23.53 1.59
CA LYS A 57 17.11 23.07 0.21
C LYS A 57 18.15 23.96 -0.47
N ASN A 58 18.02 25.29 -0.33
CA ASN A 58 18.96 26.26 -0.91
C ASN A 58 20.37 26.12 -0.31
N LEU A 59 20.50 25.71 0.96
CA LEU A 59 21.78 25.41 1.62
C LEU A 59 22.41 24.05 1.22
N GLY A 60 21.77 23.29 0.33
CA GLY A 60 22.27 22.03 -0.21
C GLY A 60 21.99 20.80 0.67
N TYR A 61 20.92 20.80 1.47
CA TYR A 61 20.50 19.60 2.20
C TYR A 61 19.94 18.54 1.23
N LEU A 62 20.57 17.36 1.20
CA LEU A 62 20.30 16.28 0.23
C LEU A 62 19.09 15.39 0.55
N GLY A 63 18.43 15.56 1.69
CA GLY A 63 17.25 14.77 2.07
C GLY A 63 15.93 15.46 1.73
N ASP A 64 14.85 14.69 1.61
CA ASP A 64 13.50 15.24 1.38
C ASP A 64 13.08 16.19 2.50
N MET A 65 13.01 17.49 2.17
CA MET A 65 12.54 18.56 3.05
C MET A 65 11.12 18.96 2.70
N ASN A 66 10.23 18.78 3.68
CA ASN A 66 8.82 19.14 3.61
C ASN A 66 8.36 19.68 4.97
N TYR A 67 7.39 20.59 5.00
CA TYR A 67 6.90 21.28 6.20
C TYR A 67 6.53 20.31 7.34
N TYR A 68 6.00 19.13 6.98
CA TYR A 68 5.58 18.09 7.91
C TYR A 68 6.71 17.63 8.85
N LYS A 69 7.97 17.60 8.37
CA LYS A 69 9.12 17.18 9.18
C LYS A 69 9.49 18.14 10.32
N PHE A 70 9.03 19.39 10.25
CA PHE A 70 9.22 20.37 11.32
C PHE A 70 8.05 20.40 12.32
N LEU A 71 6.83 20.14 11.84
CA LEU A 71 5.63 20.04 12.68
C LEU A 71 5.56 18.72 13.46
N TYR A 72 6.05 17.62 12.86
CA TYR A 72 6.08 16.28 13.43
C TYR A 72 7.45 15.60 13.16
N PRO A 73 8.54 16.09 13.78
CA PRO A 73 9.87 15.56 13.57
C PRO A 73 9.99 14.12 14.08
N SER A 74 10.55 13.24 13.25
CA SER A 74 11.10 11.96 13.73
C SER A 74 12.43 12.21 14.43
N GLU A 75 12.82 11.35 15.38
CA GLU A 75 14.12 11.45 16.07
C GLU A 75 15.29 11.40 15.07
N GLU A 76 15.14 10.63 13.99
CA GLU A 76 16.14 10.50 12.93
C GLU A 76 16.23 11.75 12.04
N ASP A 77 15.11 12.32 11.62
CA ASP A 77 15.08 13.59 10.87
C ASP A 77 15.64 14.74 11.72
N LEU A 78 15.26 14.82 13.01
CA LEU A 78 15.81 15.78 13.97
C LEU A 78 17.34 15.68 14.06
N HIS A 79 17.87 14.48 14.24
CA HIS A 79 19.32 14.28 14.33
C HIS A 79 20.05 14.61 13.03
N LYS A 80 19.46 14.33 11.86
CA LYS A 80 20.03 14.72 10.55
C LYS A 80 20.04 16.24 10.35
N LEU A 81 18.93 16.91 10.70
CA LEU A 81 18.79 18.37 10.59
C LEU A 81 19.76 19.12 11.51
N VAL A 82 19.82 18.74 12.79
CA VAL A 82 20.73 19.37 13.75
C VAL A 82 22.19 19.09 13.38
N ARG A 83 22.54 17.87 12.93
CA ARG A 83 23.90 17.57 12.46
C ARG A 83 24.30 18.43 11.27
N PHE A 84 23.43 18.56 10.26
CA PHE A 84 23.70 19.40 9.09
C PHE A 84 23.85 20.88 9.46
N LEU A 85 22.98 21.42 10.33
CA LEU A 85 23.11 22.79 10.82
C LEU A 85 24.44 23.01 11.57
N VAL A 86 24.82 22.09 12.46
CA VAL A 86 26.09 22.17 13.20
C VAL A 86 27.28 22.09 12.24
N GLU A 87 27.26 21.18 11.27
CA GLU A 87 28.32 21.04 10.26
C GLU A 87 28.48 22.33 9.42
N LYS A 88 27.37 22.94 9.00
CA LYS A 88 27.37 24.22 8.27
C LYS A 88 27.80 25.42 9.13
N LEU A 89 27.36 25.50 10.38
CA LEU A 89 27.78 26.55 11.33
C LEU A 89 29.26 26.40 11.72
N SER A 90 29.78 25.18 11.82
CA SER A 90 31.21 24.94 12.04
C SER A 90 32.04 25.33 10.82
N THR A 91 31.59 25.00 9.60
CA THR A 91 32.31 25.39 8.37
C THR A 91 32.20 26.88 8.04
N SER A 92 31.16 27.59 8.47
CA SER A 92 31.12 29.07 8.39
C SER A 92 31.95 29.75 9.48
N SER A 93 32.23 29.07 10.59
CA SER A 93 33.09 29.56 11.69
C SER A 93 34.59 29.37 11.39
N GLU A 94 34.98 28.24 10.79
CA GLU A 94 36.38 27.93 10.48
C GLU A 94 36.89 28.52 9.15
N ALA A 95 36.69 29.83 8.96
CA ALA A 95 37.30 30.59 7.87
C ALA A 95 38.74 31.09 8.18
N VAL A 96 39.45 30.51 9.16
CA VAL A 96 40.88 30.81 9.44
C VAL A 96 41.70 29.54 9.78
N LYS A 97 42.35 29.00 8.74
CA LYS A 97 43.66 28.32 8.74
C LYS A 97 43.97 27.25 9.82
N PHE A 98 44.11 26.00 9.37
CA PHE A 98 45.33 25.23 9.66
C PHE A 98 45.80 24.42 8.45
N SER A 99 47.08 24.54 8.12
CA SER A 99 47.78 23.73 7.12
C SER A 99 49.03 23.12 7.75
N GLY A 100 49.21 21.80 7.69
CA GLY A 100 50.37 21.12 8.28
C GLY A 100 50.35 19.60 8.08
N GLU A 101 51.24 19.11 7.21
CA GLU A 101 51.42 17.69 6.84
C GLU A 101 51.97 16.76 7.95
N LYS A 102 51.89 15.43 7.69
CA LYS A 102 52.75 14.31 8.19
C LYS A 102 52.56 13.90 9.67
N ASP A 103 52.80 12.68 10.16
CA ASP A 103 53.04 11.30 9.64
C ASP A 103 53.09 10.37 10.90
N VAL A 104 52.95 9.03 10.92
CA VAL A 104 52.39 7.93 10.10
C VAL A 104 52.36 6.70 11.06
N GLY A 105 51.64 5.58 10.94
CA GLY A 105 50.76 4.97 9.94
C GLY A 105 50.87 3.42 10.11
N LEU A 106 49.81 2.64 9.85
CA LEU A 106 49.96 1.19 9.67
C LEU A 106 48.86 0.65 8.74
N ARG A 107 49.27 -0.25 7.84
CA ARG A 107 48.67 -0.50 6.53
C ARG A 107 48.51 -2.00 6.35
N GLN A 108 47.38 -2.46 5.85
CA GLN A 108 47.34 -3.73 5.12
C GLN A 108 46.33 -3.67 3.98
N GLU A 109 46.84 -3.79 2.75
CA GLU A 109 46.07 -3.89 1.51
C GLU A 109 45.42 -5.27 1.40
N PHE A 110 44.30 -5.40 0.69
CA PHE A 110 44.11 -6.49 -0.28
C PHE A 110 43.31 -6.03 -1.50
N LYS A 111 43.65 -6.65 -2.63
CA LYS A 111 43.46 -6.24 -4.02
C LYS A 111 42.01 -6.31 -4.53
N GLU A 112 41.73 -5.52 -5.56
CA GLU A 112 40.68 -5.80 -6.54
C GLU A 112 41.06 -7.03 -7.39
N ASP A 113 40.11 -7.93 -7.63
CA ASP A 113 39.91 -8.72 -8.88
C ASP A 113 38.80 -9.78 -8.71
N ASN A 114 37.56 -9.43 -9.07
CA ASN A 114 36.63 -10.27 -9.85
C ASN A 114 35.24 -9.63 -9.98
N PHE A 115 34.98 -8.97 -11.12
CA PHE A 115 33.61 -8.82 -11.63
C PHE A 115 33.26 -10.12 -12.37
N GLY A 116 32.41 -10.97 -11.78
CA GLY A 116 32.26 -12.33 -12.32
C GLY A 116 31.15 -13.23 -11.79
N LYS A 117 30.04 -12.71 -11.25
CA LYS A 117 28.72 -13.37 -11.22
C LYS A 117 27.64 -12.49 -10.59
N VAL A 118 26.73 -11.96 -11.40
CA VAL A 118 25.37 -11.61 -10.98
C VAL A 118 24.43 -12.58 -11.68
N SER A 119 23.82 -13.48 -10.91
CA SER A 119 22.63 -14.25 -11.25
C SER A 119 22.08 -14.91 -9.99
N GLU A 120 20.76 -14.88 -9.85
CA GLU A 120 19.93 -15.60 -8.87
C GLU A 120 20.22 -15.37 -7.37
N SER A 121 19.39 -14.54 -6.72
CA SER A 121 18.48 -15.00 -5.64
C SER A 121 17.80 -13.85 -4.87
N VAL A 122 16.84 -13.14 -5.49
CA VAL A 122 15.81 -12.39 -4.75
C VAL A 122 14.46 -12.52 -5.46
N THR A 123 13.56 -13.32 -4.87
CA THR A 123 12.15 -13.02 -4.60
C THR A 123 11.50 -14.24 -3.94
N GLN A 124 11.59 -14.34 -2.62
CA GLN A 124 10.67 -15.15 -1.81
C GLN A 124 10.00 -14.24 -0.79
N ASN A 125 8.88 -13.65 -1.19
CA ASN A 125 7.97 -12.96 -0.29
C ASN A 125 7.14 -14.04 0.43
N SER A 126 7.45 -14.29 1.70
CA SER A 126 6.92 -15.40 2.50
C SER A 126 5.42 -15.32 2.84
N ASP A 127 4.74 -14.24 2.46
CA ASP A 127 3.45 -13.87 3.05
C ASP A 127 2.26 -14.24 2.13
N ASN A 128 2.52 -14.91 1.00
CA ASN A 128 1.50 -15.43 0.08
C ASN A 128 1.04 -16.88 0.41
N GLU A 129 1.87 -17.68 1.09
CA GLU A 129 1.60 -19.12 1.30
C GLU A 129 0.36 -19.39 2.18
N GLU A 130 0.04 -18.52 3.13
CA GLU A 130 -1.10 -18.71 4.04
C GLU A 130 -2.46 -18.42 3.37
N VAL A 131 -2.48 -17.53 2.36
CA VAL A 131 -3.67 -17.25 1.55
C VAL A 131 -3.86 -18.34 0.50
N ASP A 132 -2.79 -18.77 -0.16
CA ASP A 132 -2.79 -19.85 -1.15
C ASP A 132 -3.22 -21.19 -0.53
N GLN A 133 -2.76 -21.50 0.69
CA GLN A 133 -3.25 -22.69 1.44
C GLN A 133 -4.75 -22.67 1.75
N ASN A 134 -5.38 -21.49 1.86
CA ASN A 134 -6.83 -21.41 2.05
C ASN A 134 -7.57 -21.51 0.72
N LEU A 135 -7.03 -20.94 -0.36
CA LEU A 135 -7.58 -21.09 -1.71
C LEU A 135 -7.54 -22.57 -2.17
N GLN A 136 -6.42 -23.25 -1.95
CA GLN A 136 -6.27 -24.69 -2.24
C GLN A 136 -7.17 -25.57 -1.36
N LYS A 137 -7.43 -25.20 -0.10
CA LYS A 137 -8.42 -25.90 0.75
C LYS A 137 -9.85 -25.72 0.23
N VAL A 138 -10.21 -24.52 -0.22
CA VAL A 138 -11.52 -24.26 -0.85
C VAL A 138 -11.66 -25.00 -2.17
N GLU A 139 -10.59 -25.06 -2.98
CA GLU A 139 -10.57 -25.85 -4.23
C GLU A 139 -10.68 -27.36 -3.97
N ALA A 140 -10.05 -27.88 -2.90
CA ALA A 140 -10.18 -29.26 -2.47
C ALA A 140 -11.61 -29.58 -1.98
N ILE A 141 -12.22 -28.70 -1.18
CA ILE A 141 -13.61 -28.84 -0.72
C ILE A 141 -14.60 -28.80 -1.91
N LEU A 142 -14.34 -27.97 -2.92
CA LEU A 142 -15.12 -27.92 -4.16
C LEU A 142 -14.93 -29.18 -5.04
N LYS A 143 -13.78 -29.85 -4.97
CA LYS A 143 -13.55 -31.14 -5.65
C LYS A 143 -14.24 -32.30 -4.93
N ASP A 144 -14.24 -32.33 -3.60
CA ASP A 144 -14.93 -33.35 -2.80
C ASP A 144 -16.47 -33.24 -2.86
N LEU A 145 -17.02 -32.07 -3.20
CA LEU A 145 -18.47 -31.87 -3.40
C LEU A 145 -18.97 -32.27 -4.80
N ARG A 146 -18.12 -32.83 -5.67
CA ARG A 146 -18.49 -33.19 -7.05
C ARG A 146 -19.14 -34.58 -7.16
N VAL A 147 -20.32 -34.69 -6.55
CA VAL A 147 -21.43 -35.63 -6.85
C VAL A 147 -21.03 -37.12 -6.93
N ASP A 148 -21.06 -37.77 -5.77
CA ASP A 148 -21.47 -39.17 -5.64
C ASP A 148 -23.01 -39.25 -5.74
N GLU A 149 -23.56 -39.23 -6.95
CA GLU A 149 -24.96 -39.65 -7.18
C GLU A 149 -25.16 -40.13 -8.63
N LEU A 150 -26.03 -41.13 -8.80
CA LEU A 150 -26.31 -41.87 -10.05
C LEU A 150 -25.24 -42.91 -10.50
N SER A 151 -25.07 -43.97 -9.69
CA SER A 151 -24.58 -45.27 -10.19
C SER A 151 -25.27 -46.48 -9.55
N GLU A 152 -26.60 -46.42 -9.39
CA GLU A 152 -27.43 -47.63 -9.29
C GLU A 152 -28.70 -47.53 -10.16
N SER A 153 -28.73 -48.22 -11.29
CA SER A 153 -29.78 -49.23 -11.54
C SER A 153 -29.57 -50.05 -12.81
N SER A 154 -29.94 -51.33 -12.69
CA SER A 154 -30.41 -52.22 -13.77
C SER A 154 -29.45 -52.63 -14.90
N LYS A 155 -28.74 -53.74 -14.67
CA LYS A 155 -28.29 -54.65 -15.74
C LYS A 155 -29.51 -55.25 -16.44
N PHE A 156 -29.62 -55.10 -17.77
CA PHE A 156 -30.36 -56.06 -18.60
C PHE A 156 -29.50 -56.60 -19.75
N LYS A 157 -29.72 -57.88 -20.07
CA LYS A 157 -28.89 -58.64 -21.02
C LYS A 157 -29.21 -58.28 -22.46
N ALA A 158 -28.18 -58.28 -23.31
CA ALA A 158 -28.36 -58.43 -24.75
C ALA A 158 -28.99 -59.80 -25.07
N GLY A 159 -29.96 -59.82 -25.99
CA GLY A 159 -30.67 -61.05 -26.37
C GLY A 159 -31.76 -60.84 -27.42
N ASP A 160 -31.37 -61.05 -28.68
CA ASP A 160 -32.20 -61.37 -29.85
C ASP A 160 -33.01 -60.27 -30.58
N ALA A 161 -33.32 -60.57 -31.83
CA ALA A 161 -33.66 -59.62 -32.89
C ALA A 161 -35.17 -59.30 -33.06
N ALA A 162 -35.46 -58.09 -33.55
CA ALA A 162 -36.55 -57.86 -34.51
C ALA A 162 -36.32 -56.57 -35.33
N VAL A 163 -36.52 -56.65 -36.64
CA VAL A 163 -36.52 -55.51 -37.56
C VAL A 163 -37.87 -54.81 -37.51
N VAL A 164 -37.90 -53.50 -37.21
CA VAL A 164 -38.98 -52.59 -37.60
C VAL A 164 -38.35 -51.27 -38.04
N HIS A 165 -38.74 -50.78 -39.23
CA HIS A 165 -38.33 -49.48 -39.75
C HIS A 165 -39.07 -48.35 -39.04
N ASP A 166 -38.40 -47.22 -38.82
CA ASP A 166 -39.03 -45.91 -38.60
C ASP A 166 -38.49 -44.91 -39.65
N PRO A 167 -39.35 -44.18 -40.39
CA PRO A 167 -38.93 -43.25 -41.44
C PRO A 167 -38.80 -41.79 -40.96
N LEU A 168 -38.16 -40.94 -41.78
CA LEU A 168 -37.93 -39.49 -41.59
C LEU A 168 -36.84 -39.19 -40.53
N ARG A 169 -35.63 -38.69 -40.83
CA ARG A 169 -35.06 -37.92 -41.96
C ARG A 169 -35.70 -36.54 -42.21
N VAL A 170 -35.32 -35.54 -41.39
CA VAL A 170 -35.07 -34.16 -41.85
C VAL A 170 -33.89 -33.54 -41.07
N HIS A 171 -32.85 -33.17 -41.83
CA HIS A 171 -31.74 -32.23 -41.58
C HIS A 171 -30.94 -32.21 -40.26
N ASP A 172 -29.69 -32.64 -40.40
CA ASP A 172 -28.54 -32.12 -39.66
C ASP A 172 -28.35 -30.62 -39.89
N ILE A 173 -28.08 -29.88 -38.82
CA ILE A 173 -27.24 -28.67 -38.84
C ILE A 173 -26.17 -28.93 -37.77
N LEU A 174 -24.96 -29.26 -38.20
CA LEU A 174 -23.79 -29.23 -37.33
C LEU A 174 -23.02 -27.95 -37.63
N GLN A 175 -22.78 -27.17 -36.57
CA GLN A 175 -21.75 -26.14 -36.56
C GLN A 175 -20.37 -26.79 -36.39
N ASP A 176 -19.37 -26.05 -36.85
CA ASP A 176 -17.92 -26.25 -36.73
C ASP A 176 -17.41 -26.96 -35.46
N GLU A 177 -16.28 -27.65 -35.62
CA GLU A 177 -15.01 -27.39 -34.91
C GLU A 177 -14.03 -28.56 -35.17
N LEU A 178 -12.92 -28.29 -35.87
CA LEU A 178 -11.72 -29.15 -35.77
C LEU A 178 -10.45 -28.43 -36.23
N PHE A 179 -9.80 -27.76 -35.28
CA PHE A 179 -8.38 -27.43 -35.37
C PHE A 179 -7.52 -28.70 -35.38
N SER A 180 -6.49 -28.74 -36.23
CA SER A 180 -5.30 -29.60 -36.02
C SER A 180 -4.09 -29.07 -36.79
N GLU A 181 -3.31 -28.30 -36.05
CA GLU A 181 -1.85 -28.15 -36.08
C GLU A 181 -1.05 -28.38 -37.39
N SER A 182 -0.34 -27.32 -37.78
CA SER A 182 0.85 -27.39 -38.61
C SER A 182 2.06 -27.96 -37.85
N ALA A 183 2.77 -28.90 -38.46
CA ALA A 183 4.18 -29.17 -38.16
C ALA A 183 4.98 -29.11 -39.46
N ALA A 184 6.07 -28.35 -39.46
CA ALA A 184 6.87 -28.08 -40.65
C ALA A 184 7.86 -29.20 -40.95
N GLU A 185 8.23 -29.35 -42.23
CA GLU A 185 9.65 -29.53 -42.54
C GLU A 185 10.04 -28.83 -43.85
N VAL A 186 11.32 -28.48 -43.91
CA VAL A 186 11.97 -27.63 -44.92
C VAL A 186 12.71 -28.53 -45.91
N VAL A 187 12.82 -28.14 -47.19
CA VAL A 187 14.09 -28.14 -47.96
C VAL A 187 13.89 -27.59 -49.37
N ASP A 188 14.99 -27.02 -49.86
CA ASP A 188 15.10 -26.05 -50.94
C ASP A 188 14.95 -26.60 -52.38
N SER A 189 14.84 -25.66 -53.32
CA SER A 189 14.79 -25.91 -54.77
C SER A 189 16.18 -25.99 -55.42
N SER A 190 16.18 -26.37 -56.71
CA SER A 190 17.31 -26.42 -57.67
C SER A 190 18.21 -27.68 -57.60
N GLY A 191 18.64 -28.26 -58.72
CA GLY A 191 18.24 -27.99 -60.11
C GLY A 191 19.09 -28.71 -61.16
N ALA A 192 18.72 -28.49 -62.43
CA ALA A 192 19.51 -28.63 -63.66
C ALA A 192 19.82 -30.03 -64.27
N SER A 193 19.40 -30.12 -65.55
CA SER A 193 20.21 -30.57 -66.72
C SER A 193 20.23 -32.05 -67.12
N GLY A 194 19.93 -32.32 -68.41
CA GLY A 194 20.17 -33.60 -69.07
C GLY A 194 19.35 -33.85 -70.35
N HIS A 195 19.93 -33.54 -71.50
CA HIS A 195 19.59 -33.95 -72.89
C HIS A 195 19.28 -35.46 -73.06
N GLU A 196 18.70 -36.03 -74.15
CA GLU A 196 18.24 -35.56 -75.48
C GLU A 196 17.36 -36.64 -76.18
N GLU A 197 16.70 -36.28 -77.30
CA GLU A 197 16.21 -37.17 -78.38
C GLU A 197 15.12 -38.24 -78.04
N THR A 198 14.29 -38.77 -78.97
CA THR A 198 14.33 -38.76 -80.45
C THR A 198 12.94 -38.67 -81.13
N ALA A 199 13.00 -38.34 -82.42
CA ALA A 199 11.98 -38.05 -83.44
C ALA A 199 10.80 -39.02 -83.75
N HIS A 200 9.88 -38.45 -84.56
CA HIS A 200 8.95 -39.01 -85.55
C HIS A 200 7.50 -39.35 -85.15
N GLN A 201 6.46 -39.25 -86.00
CA GLN A 201 5.98 -38.35 -87.09
C GLN A 201 4.76 -39.04 -87.76
N LYS A 202 3.78 -38.28 -88.29
CA LYS A 202 2.61 -38.69 -89.13
C LYS A 202 1.39 -39.20 -88.35
N ASP A 203 0.26 -38.50 -88.34
CA ASP A 203 -0.72 -38.18 -89.42
C ASP A 203 -1.67 -39.35 -89.74
N GLU A 204 -2.97 -39.23 -89.42
CA GLU A 204 -4.02 -38.90 -90.40
C GLU A 204 -5.46 -38.85 -89.79
N HIS A 205 -6.19 -37.79 -90.18
CA HIS A 205 -7.63 -37.70 -90.49
C HIS A 205 -8.81 -38.00 -89.51
N VAL A 206 -9.52 -36.91 -89.16
CA VAL A 206 -10.96 -36.61 -89.46
C VAL A 206 -12.08 -37.46 -88.80
N SER A 207 -12.89 -36.87 -87.89
CA SER A 207 -14.25 -36.32 -88.20
C SER A 207 -15.15 -36.05 -86.96
N THR A 208 -15.60 -34.80 -86.80
CA THR A 208 -16.92 -34.34 -86.30
C THR A 208 -17.66 -35.04 -85.12
N CYS A 209 -17.90 -34.31 -84.02
CA CYS A 209 -19.22 -34.26 -83.34
C CYS A 209 -19.38 -33.04 -82.38
N PRO A 210 -20.33 -32.10 -82.60
CA PRO A 210 -20.51 -30.91 -81.76
C PRO A 210 -21.43 -31.17 -80.55
N LYS A 211 -21.18 -32.24 -79.77
CA LYS A 211 -22.06 -32.63 -78.64
C LYS A 211 -21.38 -32.63 -77.26
N GLU A 212 -20.07 -32.84 -77.17
CA GLU A 212 -19.36 -32.78 -75.89
C GLU A 212 -19.14 -31.34 -75.38
N THR A 213 -19.17 -30.35 -76.28
CA THR A 213 -19.09 -28.94 -75.89
C THR A 213 -20.31 -28.50 -75.09
N ASN A 214 -21.53 -28.93 -75.47
CA ASN A 214 -22.77 -28.47 -74.83
C ASN A 214 -22.94 -29.02 -73.40
N SER A 215 -22.55 -30.27 -73.16
CA SER A 215 -22.54 -30.82 -71.79
C SER A 215 -21.47 -30.15 -70.91
N LYS A 216 -20.31 -29.80 -71.49
CA LYS A 216 -19.26 -29.11 -70.73
C LYS A 216 -19.63 -27.67 -70.38
N ILE A 217 -20.25 -26.96 -71.33
CA ILE A 217 -20.81 -25.62 -71.11
C ILE A 217 -21.92 -25.63 -70.04
N GLN A 218 -22.75 -26.69 -69.96
CA GLN A 218 -23.78 -26.79 -68.92
C GLN A 218 -23.24 -27.02 -67.50
N TYR A 219 -22.21 -27.84 -67.33
CA TYR A 219 -21.54 -27.98 -66.02
C TYR A 219 -20.78 -26.70 -65.64
N GLU A 220 -20.13 -26.04 -66.62
CA GLU A 220 -19.47 -24.75 -66.40
C GLU A 220 -20.50 -23.63 -66.04
N GLU A 221 -21.72 -23.65 -66.60
CA GLU A 221 -22.82 -22.73 -66.23
C GLU A 221 -23.40 -22.96 -64.82
N GLU A 222 -23.30 -24.17 -64.24
CA GLU A 222 -23.78 -24.46 -62.87
C GLU A 222 -22.70 -24.24 -61.79
N ASP A 223 -21.42 -24.45 -62.12
CA ASP A 223 -20.29 -24.16 -61.20
C ASP A 223 -20.01 -22.66 -61.08
N LEU A 224 -20.17 -21.88 -62.16
CA LEU A 224 -19.97 -20.42 -62.17
C LEU A 224 -20.80 -19.68 -61.08
N PRO A 225 -22.11 -19.93 -60.90
CA PRO A 225 -22.90 -19.37 -59.79
C PRO A 225 -22.42 -19.75 -58.39
N CYS A 226 -21.83 -20.93 -58.21
CA CYS A 226 -21.29 -21.36 -56.92
C CYS A 226 -19.95 -20.67 -56.64
N GLN A 227 -19.09 -20.55 -57.65
CA GLN A 227 -17.87 -19.76 -57.58
C GLN A 227 -18.17 -18.26 -57.37
N GLU A 228 -19.19 -17.72 -58.02
CA GLU A 228 -19.63 -16.32 -57.84
C GLU A 228 -20.17 -16.05 -56.42
N LYS A 229 -20.86 -17.03 -55.80
CA LYS A 229 -21.29 -16.94 -54.40
C LYS A 229 -20.09 -16.97 -53.45
N ALA A 230 -19.17 -17.92 -53.63
CA ALA A 230 -17.95 -18.02 -52.83
C ALA A 230 -17.12 -16.73 -52.91
N LEU A 231 -16.91 -16.20 -54.12
CA LEU A 231 -16.21 -14.91 -54.32
C LEU A 231 -16.97 -13.71 -53.72
N LYS A 232 -18.31 -13.72 -53.71
CA LYS A 232 -19.11 -12.68 -53.03
C LYS A 232 -19.01 -12.77 -51.51
N GLU A 233 -18.88 -13.97 -50.95
CA GLU A 233 -18.70 -14.20 -49.51
C GLU A 233 -17.27 -13.84 -49.08
N GLU A 234 -16.26 -14.22 -49.86
CA GLU A 234 -14.87 -13.79 -49.70
C GLU A 234 -14.72 -12.26 -49.82
N LEU A 235 -15.37 -11.63 -50.80
CA LEU A 235 -15.39 -10.17 -50.94
C LEU A 235 -16.01 -9.50 -49.69
N ARG A 236 -17.07 -10.06 -49.13
CA ARG A 236 -17.69 -9.56 -47.88
C ARG A 236 -16.75 -9.73 -46.69
N ALA A 237 -16.12 -10.90 -46.54
CA ALA A 237 -15.15 -11.16 -45.48
C ALA A 237 -13.96 -10.20 -45.55
N ASN A 238 -13.36 -10.04 -46.74
CA ASN A 238 -12.29 -9.07 -46.98
C ASN A 238 -12.73 -7.61 -46.74
N THR A 239 -13.98 -7.26 -47.07
CA THR A 239 -14.52 -5.91 -46.77
C THR A 239 -14.67 -5.68 -45.27
N LEU A 240 -15.16 -6.67 -44.52
CA LEU A 240 -15.28 -6.60 -43.06
C LEU A 240 -13.90 -6.55 -42.39
N GLN A 241 -12.93 -7.34 -42.87
CA GLN A 241 -11.55 -7.31 -42.38
C GLN A 241 -10.89 -5.95 -42.67
N MET A 242 -11.10 -5.38 -43.86
CA MET A 242 -10.60 -4.05 -44.21
C MET A 242 -11.24 -2.95 -43.34
N GLN A 243 -12.53 -3.04 -43.03
CA GLN A 243 -13.20 -2.14 -42.09
C GLN A 243 -12.61 -2.24 -40.68
N HIS A 244 -12.38 -3.47 -40.18
CA HIS A 244 -11.75 -3.69 -38.87
C HIS A 244 -10.34 -3.08 -38.80
N LEU A 245 -9.51 -3.31 -39.83
CA LEU A 245 -8.15 -2.76 -39.90
C LEU A 245 -8.13 -1.23 -40.00
N GLU A 246 -9.11 -0.62 -40.67
CA GLU A 246 -9.27 0.84 -40.73
C GLU A 246 -9.69 1.41 -39.37
N GLU A 247 -10.61 0.74 -38.66
CA GLU A 247 -11.01 1.11 -37.29
C GLU A 247 -9.84 1.00 -36.30
N GLU A 248 -9.05 -0.07 -36.38
CA GLU A 248 -7.81 -0.23 -35.59
C GLU A 248 -6.79 0.86 -35.94
N PHE A 249 -6.59 1.17 -37.23
CA PHE A 249 -5.66 2.20 -37.66
C PHE A 249 -6.03 3.59 -37.12
N GLU A 250 -7.32 3.98 -37.18
CA GLU A 250 -7.78 5.25 -36.61
C GLU A 250 -7.68 5.27 -35.06
N LEU A 251 -7.81 4.13 -34.37
CA LEU A 251 -7.52 4.03 -32.94
C LEU A 251 -6.03 4.24 -32.64
N TRP A 252 -5.12 3.61 -33.39
CA TRP A 252 -3.67 3.79 -33.24
C TRP A 252 -3.22 5.21 -33.53
N LYS A 253 -3.79 5.83 -34.56
CA LYS A 253 -3.58 7.23 -34.93
C LYS A 253 -4.07 8.18 -33.85
N ALA A 254 -5.28 8.00 -33.33
CA ALA A 254 -5.77 8.79 -32.19
C ALA A 254 -4.92 8.60 -30.93
N ALA A 255 -4.40 7.40 -30.67
CA ALA A 255 -3.47 7.15 -29.56
C ALA A 255 -2.13 7.86 -29.76
N ALA A 256 -1.59 7.89 -30.97
CA ALA A 256 -0.38 8.65 -31.30
C ALA A 256 -0.61 10.16 -31.14
N ASP A 257 -1.72 10.69 -31.68
CA ASP A 257 -2.08 12.11 -31.57
C ASP A 257 -2.20 12.56 -30.10
N MET A 258 -2.74 11.71 -29.21
CA MET A 258 -2.80 11.98 -27.76
C MET A 258 -1.45 11.82 -27.04
N ALA A 259 -0.57 10.94 -27.52
CA ALA A 259 0.74 10.69 -26.91
C ALA A 259 1.82 11.71 -27.30
N PHE A 260 1.67 12.34 -28.47
CA PHE A 260 2.57 13.37 -29.00
C PHE A 260 2.03 14.80 -28.86
N ASP A 261 0.90 15.02 -28.18
CA ASP A 261 0.40 16.37 -27.92
C ASP A 261 1.12 17.02 -26.73
N GLU A 262 1.92 18.05 -27.01
CA GLU A 262 2.59 18.87 -25.99
C GLU A 262 1.66 19.93 -25.35
N ASN A 263 0.47 20.16 -25.90
CA ASN A 263 -0.40 21.28 -25.50
C ASN A 263 -1.30 20.97 -24.29
N HIS A 264 -1.59 19.69 -24.01
CA HIS A 264 -2.47 19.29 -22.90
C HIS A 264 -1.79 18.29 -21.95
N PRO A 265 -1.92 18.46 -20.62
CA PRO A 265 -1.48 17.43 -19.67
C PRO A 265 -2.23 16.11 -19.86
N MET A 266 -1.55 14.98 -19.60
CA MET A 266 -2.12 13.62 -19.72
C MET A 266 -3.50 13.44 -19.05
N GLU A 267 -3.72 14.11 -17.91
CA GLU A 267 -5.00 14.10 -17.18
C GLU A 267 -6.20 14.56 -18.03
N PHE A 268 -5.99 15.52 -18.95
CA PHE A 268 -7.03 16.01 -19.86
C PHE A 268 -7.54 14.90 -20.78
N PHE A 269 -6.63 14.13 -21.37
CA PHE A 269 -6.97 13.00 -22.23
C PHE A 269 -7.61 11.86 -21.44
N LEU A 270 -7.17 11.57 -20.21
CA LEU A 270 -7.83 10.61 -19.33
C LEU A 270 -9.29 11.00 -19.05
N VAL A 271 -9.57 12.27 -18.76
CA VAL A 271 -10.95 12.77 -18.57
C VAL A 271 -11.76 12.69 -19.88
N GLN A 272 -11.16 12.99 -21.04
CA GLN A 272 -11.84 12.89 -22.33
C GLN A 272 -12.18 11.43 -22.70
N LEU A 273 -11.24 10.50 -22.48
CA LEU A 273 -11.43 9.07 -22.70
C LEU A 273 -12.47 8.49 -21.74
N ASN A 274 -12.42 8.85 -20.45
CA ASN A 274 -13.43 8.39 -19.49
C ASN A 274 -14.83 8.87 -19.88
N LYS A 275 -14.99 10.12 -20.35
CA LYS A 275 -16.28 10.60 -20.89
C LYS A 275 -16.77 9.80 -22.10
N ARG A 276 -15.87 9.40 -23.03
CA ARG A 276 -16.23 8.53 -24.17
C ARG A 276 -16.61 7.13 -23.70
N ILE A 277 -15.90 6.58 -22.73
CA ILE A 277 -16.18 5.27 -22.12
C ILE A 277 -17.56 5.29 -21.45
N ASP A 278 -17.87 6.30 -20.65
CA ASP A 278 -19.15 6.42 -19.96
C ASP A 278 -20.32 6.63 -20.95
N ALA A 279 -20.12 7.41 -22.02
CA ALA A 279 -21.08 7.52 -23.11
C ALA A 279 -21.34 6.16 -23.81
N LYS A 280 -20.28 5.37 -24.07
CA LYS A 280 -20.43 4.01 -24.62
C LYS A 280 -21.16 3.07 -23.64
N LYS A 281 -20.85 3.11 -22.33
CA LYS A 281 -21.57 2.33 -21.30
C LYS A 281 -23.07 2.65 -21.30
N HIS A 282 -23.43 3.94 -21.34
CA HIS A 282 -24.83 4.35 -21.40
C HIS A 282 -25.54 3.88 -22.67
N ASN A 283 -24.87 3.93 -23.83
CA ASN A 283 -25.42 3.41 -25.09
C ASN A 283 -25.65 1.88 -25.02
N ILE A 284 -24.71 1.12 -24.45
CA ILE A 284 -24.87 -0.34 -24.25
C ILE A 284 -26.09 -0.65 -23.36
N LEU A 285 -26.26 0.07 -22.25
CA LEU A 285 -27.43 -0.10 -21.37
C LEU A 285 -28.76 0.25 -22.08
N GLU A 286 -28.75 1.24 -22.97
CA GLU A 286 -29.92 1.58 -23.78
C GLU A 286 -30.21 0.49 -24.82
N LEU A 287 -29.18 -0.07 -25.46
CA LEU A 287 -29.31 -1.19 -26.39
C LEU A 287 -29.79 -2.48 -25.69
N GLU A 288 -29.32 -2.77 -24.48
CA GLU A 288 -29.84 -3.87 -23.66
C GLU A 288 -31.32 -3.67 -23.35
N LEU A 289 -31.75 -2.46 -22.99
CA LEU A 289 -33.16 -2.15 -22.74
C LEU A 289 -34.03 -2.33 -24.00
N GLN A 290 -33.55 -1.87 -25.16
CA GLN A 290 -34.24 -2.05 -26.45
C GLN A 290 -34.31 -3.53 -26.85
N TRP A 291 -33.21 -4.27 -26.67
CA TRP A 291 -33.13 -5.70 -26.95
C TRP A 291 -34.08 -6.51 -26.06
N ASP A 292 -34.11 -6.25 -24.76
CA ASP A 292 -35.04 -6.88 -23.81
C ASP A 292 -36.51 -6.58 -24.13
N ALA A 293 -36.81 -5.36 -24.61
CA ALA A 293 -38.16 -4.98 -25.03
C ALA A 293 -38.65 -5.75 -26.26
N VAL A 294 -37.74 -6.21 -27.13
CA VAL A 294 -38.07 -7.06 -28.30
C VAL A 294 -38.03 -8.54 -27.96
N ARG A 295 -37.05 -8.97 -27.15
CA ARG A 295 -36.82 -10.36 -26.71
C ARG A 295 -38.03 -10.90 -25.92
N LYS A 296 -38.42 -10.23 -24.84
CA LYS A 296 -39.46 -10.70 -23.90
C LYS A 296 -40.81 -11.04 -24.55
N PRO A 297 -41.40 -10.22 -25.44
CA PRO A 297 -42.65 -10.57 -26.12
C PRO A 297 -42.51 -11.69 -27.17
N ILE A 298 -41.29 -11.98 -27.65
CA ILE A 298 -41.04 -13.13 -28.53
C ILE A 298 -40.94 -14.41 -27.68
N GLU A 299 -40.26 -14.37 -26.54
CA GLU A 299 -40.20 -15.46 -25.56
C GLU A 299 -41.58 -15.82 -25.00
N GLU A 300 -42.44 -14.82 -24.73
CA GLU A 300 -43.85 -15.04 -24.34
C GLU A 300 -44.65 -15.79 -25.43
N LYS A 301 -44.48 -15.39 -26.69
CA LYS A 301 -45.13 -16.07 -27.84
C LYS A 301 -44.60 -17.49 -28.02
N LYS A 302 -43.29 -17.70 -27.90
CA LYS A 302 -42.68 -19.03 -27.90
C LYS A 302 -43.30 -19.90 -26.81
N ARG A 303 -43.36 -19.40 -25.56
CA ARG A 303 -43.91 -20.12 -24.41
C ARG A 303 -45.37 -20.53 -24.61
N SER A 304 -46.22 -19.60 -25.05
CA SER A 304 -47.64 -19.90 -25.32
C SER A 304 -47.84 -20.92 -26.46
N LEU A 305 -46.99 -20.92 -27.49
CA LEU A 305 -47.01 -21.94 -28.54
C LEU A 305 -46.54 -23.31 -28.01
N GLU A 306 -45.48 -23.34 -27.21
CA GLU A 306 -44.98 -24.57 -26.58
C GLU A 306 -46.03 -25.18 -25.62
N GLU A 307 -46.72 -24.34 -24.83
CA GLU A 307 -47.85 -24.77 -23.99
C GLU A 307 -48.97 -25.40 -24.83
N HIS A 308 -49.35 -24.80 -25.96
CA HIS A 308 -50.37 -25.38 -26.84
C HIS A 308 -49.92 -26.67 -27.54
N LEU A 309 -48.64 -26.79 -27.90
CA LEU A 309 -48.09 -27.99 -28.53
C LEU A 309 -48.01 -29.18 -27.56
N TYR A 310 -47.60 -28.94 -26.31
CA TYR A 310 -47.38 -29.99 -25.31
C TYR A 310 -48.59 -30.24 -24.39
N ALA A 311 -49.67 -29.46 -24.48
CA ALA A 311 -50.89 -29.61 -23.67
C ALA A 311 -51.52 -31.01 -23.65
N ASN A 312 -51.27 -31.82 -24.69
CA ASN A 312 -51.80 -33.18 -24.81
C ASN A 312 -50.78 -34.28 -24.45
N ILE A 313 -49.56 -33.92 -24.03
CA ILE A 313 -48.45 -34.84 -23.77
C ILE A 313 -47.90 -34.61 -22.35
N PRO A 314 -48.39 -35.36 -21.33
CA PRO A 314 -48.12 -35.05 -19.92
C PRO A 314 -46.63 -35.13 -19.57
N GLU A 315 -45.89 -36.11 -20.11
CA GLU A 315 -44.44 -36.25 -19.88
C GLU A 315 -43.62 -35.08 -20.45
N ALA A 316 -44.07 -34.48 -21.55
CA ALA A 316 -43.43 -33.31 -22.13
C ALA A 316 -43.77 -32.04 -21.34
N GLN A 317 -45.02 -31.92 -20.88
CA GLN A 317 -45.46 -30.83 -20.02
C GLN A 317 -44.71 -30.83 -18.66
N GLU A 318 -44.48 -32.00 -18.05
CA GLU A 318 -43.69 -32.11 -16.81
C GLU A 318 -42.23 -31.68 -17.02
N LYS A 319 -41.59 -32.12 -18.13
CA LYS A 319 -40.21 -31.70 -18.48
C LYS A 319 -40.13 -30.20 -18.73
N LEU A 320 -41.12 -29.62 -19.41
CA LEU A 320 -41.20 -28.18 -19.69
C LEU A 320 -41.39 -27.38 -18.39
N GLN A 321 -42.18 -27.89 -17.43
CA GLN A 321 -42.29 -27.27 -16.10
C GLN A 321 -40.96 -27.26 -15.35
N LYS A 322 -40.20 -28.37 -15.35
CA LYS A 322 -38.86 -28.44 -14.74
C LYS A 322 -37.86 -27.50 -15.41
N LEU A 323 -37.90 -27.36 -16.74
CA LEU A 323 -37.07 -26.39 -17.45
C LEU A 323 -37.39 -24.94 -17.04
N ARG A 324 -38.66 -24.59 -16.82
CA ARG A 324 -39.05 -23.27 -16.30
C ARG A 324 -38.55 -23.01 -14.88
N GLU A 325 -38.58 -24.03 -14.02
CA GLU A 325 -38.06 -23.94 -12.65
C GLU A 325 -36.56 -23.63 -12.68
N ILE A 326 -35.79 -24.38 -13.48
CA ILE A 326 -34.35 -24.14 -13.70
C ILE A 326 -34.08 -22.76 -14.33
N GLU A 327 -34.89 -22.30 -15.29
CA GLU A 327 -34.76 -20.98 -15.91
C GLU A 327 -34.97 -19.85 -14.89
N LEU A 328 -35.98 -19.98 -14.02
CA LEU A 328 -36.23 -19.04 -12.92
C LEU A 328 -35.11 -19.05 -11.89
N GLU A 329 -34.61 -20.23 -11.49
CA GLU A 329 -33.43 -20.36 -10.61
C GLU A 329 -32.18 -19.73 -11.23
N THR A 330 -31.97 -19.91 -12.53
CA THR A 330 -30.86 -19.31 -13.29
C THR A 330 -30.99 -17.78 -13.32
N GLN A 331 -32.20 -17.24 -13.49
CA GLN A 331 -32.43 -15.79 -13.45
C GLN A 331 -32.22 -15.23 -12.03
N LEU A 332 -32.70 -15.92 -10.99
CA LEU A 332 -32.54 -15.53 -9.59
C LEU A 332 -31.06 -15.52 -9.18
N THR A 333 -30.33 -16.60 -9.46
CA THR A 333 -28.89 -16.70 -9.19
C THR A 333 -28.09 -15.64 -9.95
N SER A 334 -28.37 -15.42 -11.23
CA SER A 334 -27.76 -14.33 -12.01
C SER A 334 -28.01 -12.95 -11.40
N SER A 335 -29.23 -12.70 -10.89
CA SER A 335 -29.57 -11.44 -10.21
C SER A 335 -28.84 -11.26 -8.87
N GLU A 336 -28.54 -12.35 -8.17
CA GLU A 336 -27.81 -12.35 -6.91
C GLU A 336 -26.31 -12.17 -7.13
N ILE A 337 -25.72 -12.85 -8.14
CA ILE A 337 -24.32 -12.66 -8.56
C ILE A 337 -24.05 -11.18 -8.82
N ARG A 338 -24.87 -10.52 -9.64
CA ARG A 338 -24.71 -9.09 -9.95
C ARG A 338 -24.74 -8.20 -8.69
N LYS A 339 -25.60 -8.50 -7.70
CA LYS A 339 -25.62 -7.77 -6.42
C LYS A 339 -24.31 -7.96 -5.65
N ARG A 340 -23.78 -9.18 -5.57
CA ARG A 340 -22.51 -9.46 -4.90
C ARG A 340 -21.32 -8.83 -5.61
N GLU A 341 -21.34 -8.74 -6.93
CA GLU A 341 -20.34 -8.00 -7.71
C GLU A 341 -20.39 -6.51 -7.42
N GLU A 342 -21.58 -5.90 -7.36
CA GLU A 342 -21.74 -4.50 -6.95
C GLU A 342 -21.28 -4.25 -5.51
N GLU A 343 -21.56 -5.17 -4.57
CA GLU A 343 -21.10 -5.12 -3.19
C GLU A 343 -19.56 -5.24 -3.11
N HIS A 344 -18.98 -6.18 -3.84
CA HIS A 344 -17.53 -6.36 -3.93
C HIS A 344 -16.84 -5.11 -4.48
N LEU A 345 -17.39 -4.49 -5.54
CA LEU A 345 -16.86 -3.23 -6.08
C LEU A 345 -16.94 -2.08 -5.07
N LYS A 346 -18.03 -1.97 -4.29
CA LYS A 346 -18.17 -0.97 -3.21
C LYS A 346 -17.12 -1.21 -2.11
N LEU A 347 -16.99 -2.44 -1.62
CA LEU A 347 -16.01 -2.82 -0.59
C LEU A 347 -14.56 -2.63 -1.05
N ALA A 348 -14.23 -2.96 -2.30
CA ALA A 348 -12.90 -2.74 -2.88
C ALA A 348 -12.59 -1.24 -3.02
N ALA A 349 -13.57 -0.43 -3.41
CA ALA A 349 -13.42 1.03 -3.46
C ALA A 349 -13.23 1.63 -2.06
N ASP A 350 -13.92 1.11 -1.04
CA ASP A 350 -13.78 1.57 0.34
C ASP A 350 -12.46 1.11 0.98
N LEU A 351 -11.97 -0.09 0.66
CA LEU A 351 -10.63 -0.55 1.04
C LEU A 351 -9.54 0.38 0.48
N LYS A 352 -9.67 0.79 -0.79
CA LYS A 352 -8.74 1.73 -1.44
C LYS A 352 -8.80 3.16 -0.85
N LYS A 353 -9.89 3.54 -0.18
CA LYS A 353 -10.01 4.83 0.52
C LYS A 353 -9.42 4.81 1.93
N GLN A 354 -9.19 3.64 2.52
CA GLN A 354 -8.55 3.57 3.83
C GLN A 354 -7.10 4.04 3.73
N PRO A 355 -6.58 4.81 4.70
CA PRO A 355 -5.16 5.13 4.75
C PRO A 355 -4.37 3.83 4.87
N GLU A 356 -3.22 3.73 4.19
CA GLU A 356 -2.34 2.56 4.33
C GLU A 356 -1.79 2.45 5.75
N VAL A 357 -2.49 1.67 6.56
CA VAL A 357 -2.04 1.27 7.89
C VAL A 357 -0.85 0.33 7.71
N ALA A 358 0.22 0.55 8.49
CA ALA A 358 1.42 -0.28 8.43
C ALA A 358 1.08 -1.77 8.58
N SER A 359 1.78 -2.64 7.86
CA SER A 359 1.46 -4.07 7.86
C SER A 359 1.45 -4.66 9.28
N ARG A 360 0.58 -5.64 9.54
CA ARG A 360 0.53 -6.36 10.83
C ARG A 360 1.92 -6.85 11.27
N ARG A 361 2.76 -7.24 10.32
CA ARG A 361 4.17 -7.62 10.52
C ARG A 361 5.01 -6.49 11.12
N SER A 362 4.88 -5.27 10.60
CA SER A 362 5.55 -4.06 11.14
C SER A 362 5.14 -3.77 12.59
N TYR A 363 3.85 -3.86 12.93
CA TYR A 363 3.39 -3.72 14.32
C TYR A 363 3.95 -4.82 15.23
N ILE A 364 3.97 -6.08 14.78
CA ILE A 364 4.55 -7.20 15.54
C ILE A 364 6.05 -7.00 15.78
N GLU A 365 6.79 -6.51 14.78
CA GLU A 365 8.22 -6.22 14.89
C GLU A 365 8.50 -5.07 15.86
N ARG A 366 7.74 -3.97 15.77
CA ARG A 366 7.80 -2.86 16.74
C ARG A 366 7.46 -3.30 18.16
N ILE A 367 6.44 -4.16 18.34
CA ILE A 367 6.10 -4.72 19.66
C ILE A 367 7.25 -5.59 20.19
N LYS A 368 7.85 -6.46 19.35
CA LYS A 368 9.02 -7.27 19.73
C LYS A 368 10.21 -6.40 20.15
N GLU A 369 10.45 -5.29 19.45
CA GLU A 369 11.50 -4.34 19.80
C GLU A 369 11.23 -3.65 21.14
N ILE A 370 10.01 -3.16 21.37
CA ILE A 370 9.59 -2.57 22.65
C ILE A 370 9.79 -3.57 23.80
N THR A 371 9.35 -4.83 23.65
CA THR A 371 9.57 -5.89 24.65
C THR A 371 11.07 -6.15 24.90
N LYS A 372 11.89 -6.18 23.85
CA LYS A 372 13.34 -6.34 23.97
C LYS A 372 14.00 -5.17 24.70
N ASN A 373 13.54 -3.94 24.46
CA ASN A 373 14.05 -2.75 25.12
C ASN A 373 13.59 -2.68 26.59
N SER A 374 12.37 -3.12 26.92
CA SER A 374 11.91 -3.26 28.31
C SER A 374 12.86 -4.15 29.13
N GLY A 375 13.21 -5.34 28.64
CA GLY A 375 14.11 -6.24 29.37
C GLY A 375 15.55 -5.70 29.54
N LYS A 376 16.01 -4.81 28.64
CA LYS A 376 17.26 -4.06 28.85
C LYS A 376 17.12 -3.03 29.97
N LEU A 377 16.00 -2.28 29.98
CA LEU A 377 15.73 -1.28 31.02
C LEU A 377 15.64 -1.93 32.40
N ASP A 378 14.98 -3.08 32.53
CA ASP A 378 14.92 -3.84 33.79
C ASP A 378 16.33 -4.24 34.27
N SER A 379 17.18 -4.75 33.37
CA SER A 379 18.57 -5.12 33.66
C SER A 379 19.44 -3.92 34.10
N ASP A 380 19.17 -2.75 33.52
CA ASP A 380 19.86 -1.49 33.81
C ASP A 380 19.37 -0.85 35.12
N ILE A 381 18.07 -0.95 35.43
CA ILE A 381 17.49 -0.58 36.73
C ILE A 381 18.13 -1.43 37.82
N ASP A 382 18.21 -2.75 37.62
CA ASP A 382 18.89 -3.68 38.54
C ASP A 382 20.37 -3.34 38.75
N ARG A 383 21.06 -2.84 37.73
CA ARG A 383 22.44 -2.31 37.84
C ARG A 383 22.46 -1.06 38.71
N ILE A 384 21.64 -0.06 38.40
CA ILE A 384 21.54 1.21 39.15
C ILE A 384 21.18 0.96 40.62
N LEU A 385 20.30 0.00 40.92
CA LEU A 385 19.94 -0.37 42.29
C LEU A 385 21.12 -0.99 43.06
N ARG A 386 21.92 -1.84 42.41
CA ARG A 386 23.16 -2.38 43.01
C ARG A 386 24.18 -1.26 43.27
N ASP A 387 24.41 -0.41 42.29
CA ASP A 387 25.39 0.69 42.39
C ASP A 387 24.97 1.70 43.48
N THR A 388 23.68 2.05 43.55
CA THR A 388 23.11 2.90 44.61
C THR A 388 23.30 2.27 45.99
N ARG A 389 23.11 0.95 46.13
CA ARG A 389 23.34 0.24 47.39
C ARG A 389 24.82 0.25 47.79
N THR A 390 25.74 0.08 46.83
CA THR A 390 27.19 0.17 47.08
C THR A 390 27.57 1.58 47.53
N LEU A 391 27.12 2.62 46.82
CA LEU A 391 27.35 4.02 47.20
C LEU A 391 26.81 4.36 48.59
N GLN A 392 25.65 3.82 48.98
CA GLN A 392 25.11 4.00 50.33
C GLN A 392 26.00 3.34 51.40
N LEU A 393 26.56 2.16 51.13
CA LEU A 393 27.49 1.49 52.05
C LEU A 393 28.83 2.23 52.16
N GLU A 394 29.36 2.74 51.04
CA GLU A 394 30.56 3.57 51.02
C GLU A 394 30.35 4.89 51.76
N SER A 395 29.24 5.57 51.53
CA SER A 395 28.85 6.80 52.23
C SER A 395 28.76 6.57 53.75
N ASN A 396 28.08 5.50 54.18
CA ASN A 396 28.00 5.14 55.60
C ASN A 396 29.39 4.83 56.19
N SER A 397 30.24 4.09 55.46
CA SER A 397 31.60 3.74 55.89
C SER A 397 32.49 4.98 56.04
N ILE A 398 32.42 5.92 55.09
CA ILE A 398 33.13 7.20 55.15
C ILE A 398 32.62 8.04 56.33
N GLN A 399 31.30 8.11 56.55
CA GLN A 399 30.70 8.84 57.66
C GLN A 399 31.09 8.24 59.02
N GLU A 400 31.10 6.92 59.18
CA GLU A 400 31.61 6.25 60.39
C GLU A 400 33.11 6.55 60.62
N SER A 401 33.91 6.53 59.56
CA SER A 401 35.35 6.85 59.62
C SER A 401 35.58 8.31 60.01
N LEU A 402 34.79 9.24 59.48
CA LEU A 402 34.80 10.65 59.83
C LEU A 402 34.44 10.87 61.30
N HIS A 403 33.36 10.27 61.79
CA HIS A 403 32.97 10.37 63.21
C HIS A 403 34.05 9.82 64.15
N ARG A 404 34.67 8.69 63.81
CA ARG A 404 35.76 8.09 64.60
C ARG A 404 37.02 8.97 64.62
N THR A 405 37.43 9.50 63.46
CA THR A 405 38.62 10.35 63.35
C THR A 405 38.40 11.70 64.01
N TYR A 406 37.23 12.31 63.83
CA TYR A 406 36.85 13.56 64.51
C TYR A 406 36.89 13.40 66.03
N ALA A 407 36.26 12.37 66.60
CA ALA A 407 36.25 12.15 68.05
C ALA A 407 37.67 11.96 68.65
N VAL A 408 38.58 11.34 67.90
CA VAL A 408 40.00 11.20 68.33
C VAL A 408 40.74 12.54 68.26
N ILE A 409 40.50 13.34 67.21
CA ILE A 409 41.11 14.67 67.07
C ILE A 409 40.60 15.61 68.14
N ASP A 410 39.29 15.65 68.38
CA ASP A 410 38.64 16.51 69.37
C ASP A 410 39.19 16.25 70.79
N GLU A 411 39.29 14.99 71.21
CA GLU A 411 39.91 14.61 72.50
C GLU A 411 41.42 15.01 72.56
N ILE A 412 42.17 14.93 71.46
CA ILE A 412 43.56 15.41 71.44
C ILE A 412 43.63 16.93 71.61
N VAL A 413 42.81 17.68 70.86
CA VAL A 413 42.78 19.15 70.92
C VAL A 413 42.27 19.62 72.29
N PHE A 414 41.25 18.99 72.85
CA PHE A 414 40.71 19.28 74.18
C PHE A 414 41.76 19.08 75.28
N ARG A 415 42.58 18.03 75.20
CA ARG A 415 43.70 17.82 76.14
C ARG A 415 44.80 18.87 76.00
N GLU A 416 45.07 19.37 74.78
CA GLU A 416 46.04 20.46 74.57
C GLU A 416 45.49 21.81 75.04
N ALA A 417 44.20 22.06 74.81
CA ALA A 417 43.49 23.28 75.19
C ALA A 417 43.38 23.47 76.72
N LYS A 418 43.46 22.39 77.50
CA LYS A 418 43.51 22.44 78.98
C LYS A 418 44.83 23.01 79.54
N LYS A 419 45.89 23.14 78.74
CA LYS A 419 47.22 23.54 79.24
C LYS A 419 47.38 25.05 79.40
N ASP A 420 46.81 25.85 78.48
CA ASP A 420 46.89 27.31 78.47
C ASP A 420 45.50 27.95 78.34
N THR A 421 45.25 29.04 79.07
CA THR A 421 43.96 29.77 79.04
C THR A 421 43.57 30.24 77.64
N ASP A 422 44.54 30.72 76.85
CA ASP A 422 44.31 31.24 75.50
C ASP A 422 43.97 30.11 74.50
N ARG A 423 44.58 28.93 74.67
CA ARG A 423 44.21 27.73 73.90
C ARG A 423 42.82 27.23 74.28
N GLY A 424 42.42 27.36 75.54
CA GLY A 424 41.06 27.12 76.00
C GLY A 424 40.03 28.07 75.39
N GLN A 425 40.40 29.33 75.11
CA GLN A 425 39.55 30.25 74.35
C GLN A 425 39.45 29.85 72.87
N ALA A 426 40.57 29.51 72.23
CA ALA A 426 40.61 29.05 70.84
C ALA A 426 39.77 27.77 70.63
N TYR A 427 39.83 26.81 71.57
CA TYR A 427 38.99 25.61 71.53
C TYR A 427 37.50 25.94 71.60
N ARG A 428 37.05 26.85 72.49
CA ARG A 428 35.64 27.26 72.55
C ARG A 428 35.17 27.91 71.25
N LEU A 429 36.03 28.69 70.59
CA LEU A 429 35.72 29.26 69.28
C LEU A 429 35.62 28.16 68.21
N LEU A 430 36.51 27.17 68.23
CA LEU A 430 36.47 26.00 67.34
C LEU A 430 35.20 25.17 67.53
N THR A 431 34.79 24.86 68.78
CA THR A 431 33.53 24.16 69.06
C THR A 431 32.34 24.98 68.55
N SER A 432 32.29 26.28 68.83
CA SER A 432 31.22 27.16 68.32
C SER A 432 31.17 27.23 66.79
N ILE A 433 32.32 27.09 66.11
CA ILE A 433 32.38 26.99 64.65
C ILE A 433 31.81 25.65 64.19
N HIS A 434 32.18 24.53 64.83
CA HIS A 434 31.60 23.21 64.52
C HIS A 434 30.09 23.16 64.76
N ASP A 435 29.58 23.67 65.89
CA ASP A 435 28.15 23.77 66.18
C ASP A 435 27.40 24.58 65.09
N SER A 436 28.05 25.63 64.55
CA SER A 436 27.46 26.43 63.47
C SER A 436 27.46 25.69 62.12
N PHE A 437 28.50 24.91 61.82
CA PHE A 437 28.55 24.07 60.62
C PHE A 437 27.57 22.90 60.68
N GLU A 438 27.35 22.30 61.85
CA GLU A 438 26.34 21.27 62.05
C GLU A 438 24.93 21.83 61.78
N GLN A 439 24.59 22.98 62.36
CA GLN A 439 23.33 23.68 62.08
C GLN A 439 23.17 24.04 60.58
N ILE A 440 24.24 24.50 59.91
CA ILE A 440 24.20 24.78 58.47
C ILE A 440 23.94 23.49 57.68
N SER A 441 24.62 22.38 58.02
CA SER A 441 24.45 21.07 57.38
C SER A 441 23.01 20.56 57.50
N GLU A 442 22.43 20.59 58.71
CA GLU A 442 21.03 20.20 58.95
C GLU A 442 20.05 21.07 58.14
N LYS A 443 20.29 22.39 58.06
CA LYS A 443 19.44 23.30 57.27
C LYS A 443 19.55 23.03 55.76
N ILE A 444 20.73 22.68 55.25
CA ILE A 444 20.91 22.28 53.86
C ILE A 444 20.15 20.97 53.58
N LEU A 445 20.35 19.93 54.40
CA LEU A 445 19.70 18.62 54.22
C LEU A 445 18.17 18.70 54.30
N THR A 446 17.63 19.48 55.25
CA THR A 446 16.18 19.71 55.36
C THR A 446 15.63 20.53 54.19
N THR A 447 16.36 21.54 53.71
CA THR A 447 15.99 22.31 52.52
C THR A 447 16.00 21.44 51.26
N ASP A 448 17.01 20.58 51.07
CA ASP A 448 17.10 19.66 49.92
C ASP A 448 16.05 18.56 49.97
N ARG A 449 15.60 18.15 51.17
CA ARG A 449 14.42 17.28 51.31
C ARG A 449 13.15 18.00 50.87
N ILE A 450 12.88 19.19 51.40
CA ILE A 450 11.71 19.99 51.04
C ILE A 450 11.70 20.30 49.53
N ARG A 451 12.85 20.62 48.92
CA ARG A 451 12.96 20.87 47.48
C ARG A 451 12.59 19.65 46.63
N ARG A 452 12.94 18.44 47.07
CA ARG A 452 12.53 17.19 46.41
C ARG A 452 11.03 16.93 46.58
N GLU A 453 10.49 17.14 47.77
CA GLU A 453 9.05 17.02 48.03
C GLU A 453 8.23 18.02 47.18
N ILE A 454 8.73 19.26 46.99
CA ILE A 454 8.15 20.27 46.08
C ILE A 454 8.19 19.77 44.64
N ALA A 455 9.33 19.35 44.12
CA ALA A 455 9.46 18.87 42.74
C ALA A 455 8.56 17.65 42.44
N ASP A 456 8.39 16.74 43.39
CA ASP A 456 7.45 15.62 43.27
C ASP A 456 5.97 16.07 43.26
N LEU A 457 5.63 17.12 44.02
CA LEU A 457 4.29 17.71 44.01
C LEU A 457 4.03 18.50 42.72
N GLU A 458 5.00 19.26 42.22
CA GLU A 458 4.95 19.94 40.93
C GLU A 458 4.78 18.94 39.78
N LYS A 459 5.52 17.82 39.79
CA LYS A 459 5.38 16.74 38.82
C LYS A 459 3.98 16.10 38.87
N LYS A 460 3.42 15.90 40.07
CA LYS A 460 2.03 15.42 40.24
C LYS A 460 1.01 16.44 39.72
N LEU A 461 1.22 17.74 40.00
CA LEU A 461 0.35 18.82 39.54
C LEU A 461 0.36 18.93 38.00
N ALA A 462 1.55 18.90 37.38
CA ALA A 462 1.69 18.83 35.93
C ALA A 462 1.06 17.55 35.34
N GLY A 463 1.18 16.42 36.02
CA GLY A 463 0.52 15.16 35.65
C GLY A 463 -1.01 15.21 35.73
N VAL A 464 -1.58 15.96 36.68
CA VAL A 464 -3.03 16.19 36.78
C VAL A 464 -3.49 17.22 35.74
N SER A 465 -2.74 18.30 35.52
CA SER A 465 -3.06 19.35 34.55
C SER A 465 -2.98 18.87 33.10
N SER A 466 -1.98 18.05 32.75
CA SER A 466 -1.88 17.39 31.43
C SER A 466 -2.91 16.29 31.24
N ARG A 467 -3.34 15.66 32.33
CA ARG A 467 -4.50 14.76 32.36
C ARG A 467 -5.79 15.57 32.54
N SER A 468 -6.00 16.54 31.66
CA SER A 468 -7.23 17.33 31.62
C SER A 468 -8.42 16.39 31.41
N LEU A 469 -9.10 16.07 32.51
CA LEU A 469 -10.54 15.98 32.47
C LEU A 469 -10.97 17.30 31.83
N ASN A 470 -11.50 17.24 30.61
CA ASN A 470 -11.94 18.43 29.90
C ASN A 470 -13.16 18.95 30.65
N GLU A 471 -12.95 19.74 31.71
CA GLU A 471 -14.03 20.26 32.57
C GLU A 471 -15.04 21.04 31.71
N ASP A 472 -14.56 21.80 30.73
CA ASP A 472 -15.39 22.46 29.72
C ASP A 472 -16.27 21.49 28.91
N LYS A 473 -15.72 20.33 28.53
CA LYS A 473 -16.49 19.31 27.78
C LYS A 473 -17.45 18.56 28.69
N LEU A 474 -17.02 18.20 29.90
CA LEU A 474 -17.86 17.52 30.89
C LEU A 474 -19.02 18.42 31.35
N GLN A 475 -18.78 19.73 31.45
CA GLN A 475 -19.80 20.74 31.69
C GLN A 475 -20.72 20.90 30.47
N ALA A 476 -20.20 20.93 29.24
CA ALA A 476 -21.04 20.97 28.05
C ALA A 476 -21.92 19.71 27.89
N ASP A 477 -21.38 18.53 28.19
CA ASP A 477 -22.11 17.26 28.19
C ASP A 477 -23.18 17.25 29.32
N LEU A 478 -22.87 17.79 30.50
CA LEU A 478 -23.84 17.98 31.59
C LEU A 478 -24.98 18.94 31.20
N ASP A 479 -24.64 20.11 30.64
CA ASP A 479 -25.60 21.12 30.20
C ASP A 479 -26.51 20.59 29.07
N ALA A 480 -25.98 19.71 28.21
CA ALA A 480 -26.75 19.01 27.18
C ALA A 480 -27.75 18.02 27.80
N ILE A 481 -27.32 17.19 28.75
CA ILE A 481 -28.19 16.25 29.48
C ILE A 481 -29.26 17.00 30.28
N MET A 482 -28.92 18.16 30.88
CA MET A 482 -29.91 19.00 31.58
C MET A 482 -30.99 19.50 30.63
N LYS A 483 -30.63 19.99 29.44
CA LYS A 483 -31.61 20.44 28.42
C LYS A 483 -32.46 19.31 27.87
N GLU A 484 -31.88 18.12 27.67
CA GLU A 484 -32.63 16.93 27.25
C GLU A 484 -33.65 16.51 28.33
N ASN A 485 -33.24 16.50 29.60
CA ASN A 485 -34.14 16.22 30.72
C ASN A 485 -35.24 17.27 30.87
N GLU A 486 -34.94 18.58 30.76
CA GLU A 486 -35.95 19.64 30.76
C GLU A 486 -36.97 19.49 29.62
N TYR A 487 -36.52 19.07 28.43
CA TYR A 487 -37.39 18.78 27.29
C TYR A 487 -38.28 17.55 27.56
N LEU A 488 -37.72 16.48 28.12
CA LEU A 488 -38.46 15.26 28.47
C LEU A 488 -39.46 15.51 29.60
N GLU A 489 -39.12 16.29 30.62
CA GLU A 489 -40.06 16.70 31.69
C GLU A 489 -41.22 17.53 31.15
N GLN A 490 -40.96 18.46 30.22
CA GLN A 490 -42.02 19.19 29.52
C GLN A 490 -42.91 18.25 28.71
N GLN A 491 -42.33 17.30 27.98
CA GLN A 491 -43.10 16.34 27.19
C GLN A 491 -43.99 15.45 28.08
N ILE A 492 -43.51 15.06 29.27
CA ILE A 492 -44.28 14.30 30.28
C ILE A 492 -45.37 15.15 30.96
N GLN A 493 -45.27 16.49 30.97
CA GLN A 493 -46.32 17.37 31.51
C GLN A 493 -47.45 17.71 30.51
N TYR A 494 -47.33 17.30 29.24
CA TYR A 494 -48.34 17.53 28.21
C TYR A 494 -49.13 16.27 27.78
N ASP A 495 -48.80 15.10 28.34
CA ASP A 495 -49.60 13.85 28.30
C ASP A 495 -50.40 13.64 29.61
#